data_AF-A0A2V6U9Z8-F1
#
_entry.id   AF-A0A2V6U9Z8-F1
#
_cell.length_a   1.000
_cell.length_b   1.000
_cell.length_c   1.000
_cell.angle_alpha   90.00
_cell.angle_beta   90.00
_cell.angle_gamma   90.00
#
_symmetry.space_group_name_H-M   'P 1'
#
loop_
_entity.id
_entity.type
_entity.pdbx_description
1 polymer ?
#
loop_
_entity_poly.entity_id
_entity_poly.type
_entity_poly.pdbx_seq_one_letter_code
_entity_poly.pdbx_strand_id
1 'polypeptide(L)'
;MYKYVMRRLLLAIPVLLLSSLIVFSLMRVMPGDALIALMGESGNVGEKELAKLRKNLGLDRPYHEQYALWLWQMVSLNPGDSIFTNEPIAVSLRKAIPVTLELAALAMIIGIAIAVPVGVLSATRQDSASDYVGRVVAVSGLSFPEFWLGTLVITFAAIWFHWIPPIGYVSFWESPWKNLQQFLIPAAVLGFRLSAATMRMTRSTVLEVLREDYVRTAWCSPAPSSWRRSSRCRGWGGSRWRQSSSATIRLCRPT
;
A
#
# COMPACT_ATOMS: atom_id res chain seq x y z
N MET A 1 26.58 2.15 1.07
CA MET A 1 25.52 1.21 0.62
C MET A 1 25.60 -0.12 1.37
N TYR A 2 26.64 -0.95 1.23
CA TYR A 2 26.74 -2.26 1.90
C TYR A 2 26.58 -2.23 3.44
N LYS A 3 27.30 -1.34 4.14
CA LYS A 3 27.16 -1.15 5.61
C LYS A 3 25.73 -0.80 6.03
N TYR A 4 25.01 -0.04 5.21
CA TYR A 4 23.61 0.34 5.46
C TYR A 4 22.68 -0.86 5.26
N VAL A 5 22.84 -1.62 4.17
CA VAL A 5 22.06 -2.85 3.92
C VAL A 5 22.27 -3.85 5.04
N MET A 6 23.52 -4.10 5.42
CA MET A 6 23.85 -5.04 6.50
C MET A 6 23.23 -4.60 7.83
N ARG A 7 23.35 -3.31 8.20
CA ARG A 7 22.71 -2.77 9.40
C ARG A 7 21.20 -2.96 9.38
N ARG A 8 20.55 -2.77 8.24
CA ARG A 8 19.10 -2.92 8.09
C ARG A 8 18.66 -4.38 8.15
N LEU A 9 19.43 -5.31 7.56
CA LEU A 9 19.20 -6.76 7.68
C LEU A 9 19.37 -7.23 9.13
N LEU A 10 20.42 -6.77 9.82
CA LEU A 10 20.64 -7.10 11.22
C LEU A 10 19.53 -6.55 12.13
N LEU A 11 19.02 -5.34 11.85
CA LEU A 11 17.88 -4.78 12.57
C LEU A 11 16.56 -5.49 12.24
N ALA A 12 16.44 -6.16 11.09
CA ALA A 12 15.25 -6.93 10.75
C ALA A 12 15.10 -8.18 11.62
N ILE A 13 16.21 -8.82 12.02
CA ILE A 13 16.20 -10.03 12.86
C ILE A 13 15.45 -9.82 14.19
N PRO A 14 15.82 -8.85 15.06
CA PRO A 14 15.11 -8.64 16.32
C PRO A 14 13.67 -8.20 16.10
N VAL A 15 13.38 -7.44 15.04
CA VAL A 15 12.01 -7.03 14.70
C VAL A 15 11.15 -8.25 14.34
N LEU A 16 11.66 -9.17 13.52
CA LEU A 16 10.97 -10.39 13.13
C LEU A 16 10.79 -11.37 14.30
N LEU A 17 11.81 -11.51 15.16
CA LEU A 17 11.70 -12.34 16.35
C LEU A 17 10.67 -11.77 17.32
N LEU A 18 10.71 -10.46 17.60
CA LEU A 18 9.76 -9.83 18.51
C LEU A 18 8.33 -9.87 17.95
N SER A 19 8.15 -9.58 16.66
CA SER A 19 6.82 -9.62 16.03
C SER A 19 6.26 -11.04 15.98
N SER A 20 7.07 -12.04 15.62
CA SER A 20 6.64 -13.44 15.62
C SER A 20 6.32 -13.96 17.01
N LEU A 21 7.10 -13.57 18.03
CA LEU A 21 6.83 -13.91 19.43
C LEU A 21 5.48 -13.33 19.88
N ILE A 22 5.20 -12.07 19.53
CA ILE A 22 3.92 -11.41 19.85
C ILE A 22 2.76 -12.16 19.17
N VAL A 23 2.85 -12.41 17.86
CA VAL A 23 1.78 -13.10 17.11
C VAL A 23 1.57 -14.52 17.64
N PHE A 24 2.65 -15.26 17.89
CA PHE A 24 2.59 -16.61 18.44
C PHE A 24 1.95 -16.62 19.84
N SER A 25 2.28 -15.64 20.68
CA SER A 25 1.68 -15.50 22.01
C SER A 25 0.20 -15.13 21.93
N LEU A 26 -0.17 -14.23 21.01
CA LEU A 26 -1.56 -13.83 20.79
C LEU A 26 -2.43 -15.04 20.43
N MET A 27 -1.93 -15.90 19.53
CA MET A 27 -2.62 -17.13 19.13
C MET A 27 -2.83 -18.11 20.29
N ARG A 28 -1.94 -18.10 21.30
CA ARG A 28 -2.07 -18.96 22.49
C ARG A 28 -2.97 -18.37 23.57
N VAL A 29 -3.04 -17.04 23.65
CA VAL A 29 -3.86 -16.32 24.64
C VAL A 29 -5.32 -16.21 24.18
N MET A 30 -5.61 -16.31 22.88
CA MET A 30 -6.98 -16.32 22.38
C MET A 30 -7.80 -17.44 23.05
N PRO A 31 -8.86 -17.09 23.81
CA PRO A 31 -9.70 -18.08 24.48
C PRO A 31 -10.52 -18.85 23.45
N GLY A 32 -10.39 -20.18 23.49
CA GLY A 32 -10.97 -21.10 22.53
C GLY A 32 -9.90 -22.10 22.13
N ASP A 33 -10.11 -23.39 22.39
CA ASP A 33 -9.22 -24.39 21.82
C ASP A 33 -9.38 -24.30 20.31
N ALA A 34 -8.37 -23.75 19.63
CA ALA A 34 -8.37 -23.60 18.18
C ALA A 34 -8.77 -24.90 17.52
N LEU A 35 -8.37 -26.06 18.06
CA LEU A 35 -8.77 -27.36 17.53
C LEU A 35 -10.28 -27.63 17.66
N ILE A 36 -10.91 -27.23 18.76
CA ILE A 36 -12.36 -27.40 18.96
C ILE A 36 -13.13 -26.42 18.08
N ALA A 37 -12.67 -25.18 17.93
CA ALA A 37 -13.29 -24.21 17.01
C ALA A 37 -13.17 -24.67 15.54
N LEU A 38 -11.99 -25.17 15.16
CA LEU A 38 -11.72 -25.70 13.81
C LEU A 38 -12.50 -26.97 13.50
N MET A 39 -12.63 -27.88 14.47
CA MET A 39 -13.40 -29.11 14.29
C MET A 39 -14.90 -28.93 14.51
N GLY A 40 -15.33 -27.93 15.28
CA GLY A 40 -16.74 -27.56 15.43
C GLY A 40 -17.38 -27.13 14.10
N GLU A 41 -16.62 -26.48 13.21
CA GLU A 41 -17.04 -26.21 11.83
C GLU A 41 -16.92 -27.42 10.89
N SER A 42 -16.06 -28.39 11.20
CA SER A 42 -15.73 -29.55 10.34
C SER A 42 -16.52 -30.83 10.69
N GLY A 43 -17.28 -30.85 11.79
CA GLY A 43 -18.07 -31.99 12.28
C GLY A 43 -17.55 -32.55 13.60
N ASN A 44 -18.45 -33.11 14.43
CA ASN A 44 -18.17 -33.65 15.77
C ASN A 44 -17.04 -34.70 15.76
N VAL A 45 -15.80 -34.27 15.96
CA VAL A 45 -14.65 -35.14 16.15
C VAL A 45 -14.61 -35.60 17.61
N GLY A 46 -14.49 -36.91 17.83
CA GLY A 46 -14.45 -37.49 19.18
C GLY A 46 -13.21 -37.05 19.97
N GLU A 47 -13.33 -36.95 21.30
CA GLU A 47 -12.25 -36.50 22.21
C GLU A 47 -10.90 -37.23 22.00
N LYS A 48 -10.92 -38.48 21.56
CA LYS A 48 -9.72 -39.29 21.28
C LYS A 48 -8.94 -38.82 20.06
N GLU A 49 -9.61 -38.30 19.05
CA GLU A 49 -8.99 -37.81 17.81
C GLU A 49 -8.46 -36.39 18.00
N LEU A 50 -9.19 -35.57 18.78
CA LEU A 50 -8.71 -34.30 19.34
C LEU A 50 -7.39 -34.47 20.11
N ALA A 51 -7.31 -35.46 21.01
CA ALA A 51 -6.10 -35.72 21.80
C ALA A 51 -4.90 -36.17 20.92
N LYS A 52 -5.16 -36.99 19.89
CA LYS A 52 -4.13 -37.37 18.90
C LYS A 52 -3.64 -36.16 18.12
N LEU A 53 -4.56 -35.27 17.72
CA LEU A 53 -4.21 -34.08 16.95
C LEU A 53 -3.43 -33.06 17.79
N ARG A 54 -3.80 -32.85 19.06
CA ARG A 54 -3.02 -32.02 20.01
C ARG A 54 -1.57 -32.52 20.14
N LYS A 55 -1.40 -33.83 20.24
CA LYS A 55 -0.08 -34.46 20.34
C LYS A 55 0.72 -34.31 19.04
N ASN A 56 0.08 -34.51 17.88
CA ASN A 56 0.71 -34.37 16.57
C ASN A 56 1.12 -32.92 16.28
N LEU A 57 0.31 -31.94 16.70
CA LEU A 57 0.61 -30.52 16.58
C LEU A 57 1.59 -30.01 17.65
N GLY A 58 1.99 -30.85 18.60
CA GLY A 58 2.92 -30.48 19.66
C GLY A 58 2.36 -29.47 20.66
N LEU A 59 1.04 -29.32 20.74
CA LEU A 59 0.36 -28.37 21.64
C LEU A 59 0.57 -28.72 23.12
N ASP A 60 0.95 -29.96 23.41
CA ASP A 60 1.26 -30.44 24.77
C ASP A 60 2.65 -30.01 25.27
N ARG A 61 3.52 -29.47 24.41
CA ARG A 61 4.91 -29.12 24.77
C ARG A 61 4.99 -27.79 25.53
N PRO A 62 6.06 -27.52 26.29
CA PRO A 62 6.32 -26.21 26.86
C PRO A 62 6.35 -25.10 25.79
N TYR A 63 5.90 -23.89 26.14
CA TYR A 63 5.79 -22.76 25.20
C TYR A 63 7.06 -22.47 24.39
N HIS A 64 8.20 -22.45 25.07
CA HIS A 64 9.48 -22.13 24.44
C HIS A 64 9.91 -23.21 23.43
N GLU A 65 9.63 -24.48 23.70
CA GLU A 65 9.90 -25.57 22.74
C GLU A 65 9.01 -25.47 21.51
N GLN A 66 7.70 -25.20 21.69
CA GLN A 66 6.79 -25.01 20.56
C GLN A 66 7.23 -23.88 19.64
N TYR A 67 7.58 -22.73 20.24
CA TYR A 67 8.07 -21.58 19.47
C TYR A 67 9.40 -21.87 18.78
N ALA A 68 10.35 -22.52 19.46
CA ALA A 68 11.65 -22.87 18.88
C ALA A 68 11.51 -23.85 17.70
N LEU A 69 10.64 -24.86 17.81
CA LEU A 69 10.37 -25.82 16.74
C LEU A 69 9.69 -25.15 15.54
N TRP A 70 8.67 -24.31 15.78
CA TRP A 70 8.01 -23.54 14.74
C TRP A 70 9.00 -22.60 14.04
N LEU A 71 9.83 -21.89 14.80
CA LEU A 71 10.84 -20.99 14.25
C LEU A 71 11.86 -21.77 13.41
N TRP A 72 12.31 -22.93 13.88
CA TRP A 72 13.21 -23.81 13.14
C TRP A 72 12.59 -24.29 11.83
N GLN A 73 11.31 -24.70 11.83
CA GLN A 73 10.58 -25.12 10.63
C GLN A 73 10.50 -23.98 9.59
N MET A 74 10.21 -22.76 10.04
CA MET A 74 10.14 -21.58 9.17
C MET A 74 11.50 -21.22 8.58
N VAL A 75 12.56 -21.20 9.39
CA VAL A 75 13.94 -20.92 8.94
C VAL A 75 14.48 -22.03 8.03
N SER A 76 14.10 -23.29 8.28
CA SER A 76 14.46 -24.43 7.44
C SER A 76 13.69 -24.49 6.11
N LEU A 77 12.84 -23.50 5.82
CA LEU A 77 11.98 -23.45 4.64
C LEU A 77 11.01 -24.65 4.54
N ASN A 78 10.70 -25.29 5.66
CA ASN A 78 9.76 -26.40 5.74
C ASN A 78 8.66 -26.07 6.77
N PRO A 79 7.67 -25.24 6.38
CA PRO A 79 6.61 -24.79 7.28
C PRO A 79 5.63 -25.90 7.70
N GLY A 80 5.69 -27.09 7.08
CA GLY A 80 4.77 -28.19 7.32
C GLY A 80 3.45 -28.06 6.55
N ASP A 81 2.43 -28.76 7.03
CA ASP A 81 1.12 -28.89 6.40
C ASP A 81 0.07 -27.99 7.04
N SER A 82 -0.86 -27.50 6.22
CA SER A 82 -1.99 -26.71 6.66
C SER A 82 -3.03 -27.59 7.36
N ILE A 83 -3.40 -27.21 8.58
CA ILE A 83 -4.49 -27.85 9.34
C ILE A 83 -5.88 -27.66 8.72
N PHE A 84 -6.04 -26.66 7.84
CA PHE A 84 -7.33 -26.35 7.19
C PHE A 84 -7.51 -27.07 5.86
N THR A 85 -6.45 -27.07 5.05
CA THR A 85 -6.51 -27.55 3.66
C THR A 85 -5.85 -28.90 3.48
N ASN A 86 -5.18 -29.45 4.51
CA ASN A 86 -4.38 -30.68 4.44
C ASN A 86 -3.38 -30.69 3.25
N GLU A 87 -2.93 -29.50 2.83
CA GLU A 87 -1.89 -29.32 1.81
C GLU A 87 -0.62 -28.73 2.44
N PRO A 88 0.57 -29.01 1.89
CA PRO A 88 1.80 -28.36 2.33
C PRO A 88 1.70 -26.83 2.19
N ILE A 89 2.02 -26.10 3.25
CA ILE A 89 1.89 -24.63 3.30
C ILE A 89 2.73 -23.98 2.19
N ALA A 90 3.87 -24.59 1.83
CA ALA A 90 4.72 -24.13 0.73
C ALA A 90 3.98 -24.08 -0.62
N VAL A 91 3.04 -25.00 -0.87
CA VAL A 91 2.21 -25.02 -2.08
C VAL A 91 1.20 -23.88 -2.06
N SER A 92 0.50 -23.69 -0.94
CA SER A 92 -0.44 -22.58 -0.76
C SER A 92 0.25 -21.22 -0.91
N LEU A 93 1.46 -21.08 -0.37
CA LEU A 93 2.27 -19.86 -0.48
C LEU A 93 2.68 -19.59 -1.94
N ARG A 94 3.11 -20.62 -2.67
CA ARG A 94 3.42 -20.49 -4.11
C ARG A 94 2.22 -20.10 -4.95
N LYS A 95 1.01 -20.54 -4.59
CA LYS A 95 -0.25 -20.12 -5.24
C LYS A 95 -0.61 -18.66 -4.90
N ALA A 96 -0.36 -18.20 -3.67
CA ALA A 96 -0.75 -16.87 -3.19
C ALA A 96 0.22 -15.73 -3.56
N ILE A 97 1.53 -16.01 -3.65
CA ILE A 97 2.55 -15.01 -3.99
C ILE A 97 2.24 -14.28 -5.32
N PRO A 98 2.00 -14.95 -6.46
CA PRO A 98 1.79 -14.25 -7.73
C PRO A 98 0.53 -13.38 -7.70
N VAL A 99 -0.56 -13.87 -7.07
CA VAL A 99 -1.82 -13.12 -6.88
C VAL A 99 -1.56 -11.82 -6.11
N THR A 100 -0.79 -11.90 -5.02
CA THR A 100 -0.48 -10.73 -4.18
C THR A 100 0.40 -9.74 -4.92
N LEU A 101 1.42 -10.22 -5.63
CA LEU A 101 2.33 -9.38 -6.41
C LEU A 101 1.60 -8.65 -7.55
N GLU A 102 0.74 -9.35 -8.27
CA GLU A 102 -0.08 -8.78 -9.34
C GLU A 102 -1.01 -7.70 -8.80
N LEU A 103 -1.76 -8.00 -7.74
CA LEU A 103 -2.67 -7.04 -7.12
C LEU A 103 -1.92 -5.81 -6.59
N ALA A 104 -0.79 -6.00 -5.91
CA ALA A 104 0.02 -4.91 -5.39
C ALA A 104 0.61 -4.05 -6.51
N ALA A 105 1.10 -4.67 -7.59
CA ALA A 105 1.65 -3.96 -8.74
C ALA A 105 0.57 -3.12 -9.45
N LEU A 106 -0.60 -3.70 -9.72
CA LEU A 106 -1.72 -2.98 -10.34
C LEU A 106 -2.20 -1.82 -9.45
N ALA A 107 -2.37 -2.05 -8.15
CA ALA A 107 -2.75 -1.01 -7.20
C ALA A 107 -1.71 0.13 -7.16
N MET A 108 -0.41 -0.21 -7.18
CA MET A 108 0.66 0.78 -7.22
C MET A 108 0.66 1.59 -8.51
N ILE A 109 0.48 0.94 -9.67
CA ILE A 109 0.40 1.61 -10.97
C ILE A 109 -0.77 2.58 -10.99
N ILE A 110 -1.98 2.13 -10.63
CA ILE A 110 -3.18 2.99 -10.57
C ILE A 110 -2.95 4.14 -9.58
N GLY A 111 -2.41 3.84 -8.40
CA GLY A 111 -2.14 4.81 -7.36
C GLY A 111 -1.20 5.92 -7.81
N ILE A 112 -0.08 5.57 -8.47
CA ILE A 112 0.91 6.51 -8.99
C ILE A 112 0.34 7.30 -10.17
N ALA A 113 -0.36 6.62 -11.09
CA ALA A 113 -0.97 7.24 -12.27
C ALA A 113 -1.99 8.32 -11.89
N ILE A 114 -2.65 8.19 -10.74
CA ILE A 114 -3.55 9.21 -10.20
C ILE A 114 -2.78 10.23 -9.35
N ALA A 115 -1.95 9.76 -8.40
CA ALA A 115 -1.32 10.61 -7.40
C ALA A 115 -0.38 11.66 -8.00
N VAL A 116 0.44 11.27 -8.98
CA VAL A 116 1.47 12.15 -9.53
C VAL A 116 0.84 13.28 -10.34
N PRO A 117 -0.03 13.03 -11.34
CA PRO A 117 -0.65 14.12 -12.09
C PRO A 117 -1.49 15.04 -11.22
N VAL A 118 -2.30 14.47 -10.31
CA VAL A 118 -3.15 15.28 -9.42
C VAL A 118 -2.30 16.10 -8.44
N GLY A 119 -1.24 15.52 -7.86
CA GLY A 119 -0.32 16.22 -6.96
C GLY A 119 0.44 17.35 -7.64
N VAL A 120 0.95 17.12 -8.85
CA VAL A 120 1.64 18.14 -9.66
C VAL A 120 0.68 19.25 -10.09
N LEU A 121 -0.54 18.91 -10.54
CA LEU A 121 -1.54 19.89 -10.95
C LEU A 121 -1.99 20.76 -9.77
N SER A 122 -2.20 20.15 -8.60
CA SER A 122 -2.55 20.84 -7.35
C SER A 122 -1.43 21.76 -6.87
N ALA A 123 -0.16 21.38 -7.01
CA ALA A 123 0.98 22.20 -6.62
C ALA A 123 1.27 23.36 -7.58
N THR A 124 1.06 23.16 -8.88
CA THR A 124 1.28 24.20 -9.91
C THR A 124 0.15 25.22 -9.98
N ARG A 125 -1.09 24.81 -9.66
CA ARG A 125 -2.29 25.67 -9.61
C ARG A 125 -2.81 25.85 -8.19
N GLN A 126 -1.95 26.35 -7.30
CA GLN A 126 -2.31 26.61 -5.91
C GLN A 126 -3.58 27.45 -5.79
N ASP A 127 -4.43 27.08 -4.84
CA ASP A 127 -5.68 27.77 -4.47
C ASP A 127 -6.69 27.91 -5.62
N SER A 128 -6.55 27.07 -6.64
CA SER A 128 -7.55 26.91 -7.71
C SER A 128 -8.65 25.93 -7.31
N ALA A 129 -9.79 25.96 -8.01
CA ALA A 129 -10.86 24.97 -7.84
C ALA A 129 -10.35 23.53 -8.03
N SER A 130 -9.44 23.29 -8.97
CA SER A 130 -8.82 21.97 -9.17
C SER A 130 -7.98 21.51 -7.97
N ASP A 131 -7.33 22.44 -7.28
CA ASP A 131 -6.56 22.13 -6.07
C ASP A 131 -7.51 21.78 -4.90
N TYR A 132 -8.60 22.54 -4.73
CA TYR A 132 -9.60 22.25 -3.70
C TYR A 132 -10.28 20.88 -3.92
N VAL A 133 -10.74 20.60 -5.13
CA VAL A 133 -11.35 19.30 -5.47
C VAL A 133 -10.37 18.15 -5.26
N GLY A 134 -9.12 18.30 -5.72
CA GLY A 134 -8.08 17.27 -5.53
C GLY A 134 -7.79 17.00 -4.05
N ARG A 135 -7.75 18.05 -3.22
CA ARG A 135 -7.58 17.92 -1.76
C ARG A 135 -8.76 17.23 -1.09
N VAL A 136 -9.99 17.62 -1.43
CA VAL A 136 -11.21 16.98 -0.88
C VAL A 136 -11.26 15.51 -1.24
N VAL A 137 -11.05 15.16 -2.51
CA VAL A 137 -11.05 13.75 -2.97
C VAL A 137 -9.97 12.94 -2.26
N ALA A 138 -8.76 13.48 -2.13
CA ALA A 138 -7.67 12.80 -1.41
C ALA A 138 -8.02 12.59 0.07
N VAL A 139 -8.54 13.61 0.77
CA VAL A 139 -8.92 13.49 2.19
C VAL A 139 -10.04 12.47 2.37
N SER A 140 -11.04 12.46 1.48
CA SER A 140 -12.11 11.45 1.49
C SER A 140 -11.54 10.03 1.37
N GLY A 141 -10.60 9.78 0.46
CA GLY A 141 -9.99 8.47 0.27
C GLY A 141 -9.20 7.94 1.47
N LEU A 142 -8.77 8.81 2.38
CA LEU A 142 -8.11 8.42 3.62
C LEU A 142 -9.09 8.21 4.77
N SER A 143 -10.23 8.90 4.71
CA SER A 143 -11.24 8.90 5.77
C SER A 143 -12.12 7.64 5.71
N PHE A 144 -12.34 7.10 4.52
CA PHE A 144 -13.09 5.85 4.37
C PHE A 144 -12.19 4.63 4.67
N PRO A 145 -12.67 3.67 5.49
CA PRO A 145 -12.00 2.38 5.64
C PRO A 145 -11.95 1.65 4.30
N GLU A 146 -10.81 1.02 4.02
CA GLU A 146 -10.56 0.35 2.74
C GLU A 146 -11.55 -0.80 2.47
N PHE A 147 -11.81 -1.62 3.50
CA PHE A 147 -12.80 -2.69 3.41
C PHE A 147 -14.19 -2.14 3.05
N TRP A 148 -14.58 -1.01 3.64
CA TRP A 148 -15.91 -0.41 3.44
C TRP A 148 -16.07 0.09 2.00
N LEU A 149 -15.04 0.76 1.48
CA LEU A 149 -15.03 1.21 0.09
C LEU A 149 -15.04 0.04 -0.90
N GLY A 150 -14.29 -1.03 -0.61
CA GLY A 150 -14.31 -2.27 -1.40
C GLY A 150 -15.67 -2.93 -1.42
N THR A 151 -16.30 -3.09 -0.25
CA THR A 151 -17.65 -3.67 -0.13
C THR A 151 -18.67 -2.82 -0.89
N LEU A 152 -18.66 -1.49 -0.73
CA LEU A 152 -19.59 -0.62 -1.46
C LEU A 152 -19.44 -0.71 -2.97
N VAL A 153 -18.20 -0.71 -3.49
CA VAL A 153 -17.96 -0.77 -4.93
C VAL A 153 -18.48 -2.08 -5.51
N ILE A 154 -18.20 -3.21 -4.86
CA ILE A 154 -18.67 -4.53 -5.32
C ILE A 154 -20.20 -4.65 -5.18
N THR A 155 -20.78 -4.24 -4.05
CA THR A 155 -22.24 -4.29 -3.84
C THR A 155 -22.98 -3.37 -4.80
N PHE A 156 -22.46 -2.17 -5.06
CA PHE A 156 -23.03 -1.25 -6.03
C PHE A 156 -22.97 -1.83 -7.45
N ALA A 157 -21.82 -2.41 -7.85
CA ALA A 157 -21.66 -3.11 -9.12
C ALA A 157 -22.66 -4.27 -9.27
N ALA A 158 -22.83 -5.06 -8.21
CA ALA A 158 -23.74 -6.19 -8.19
C ALA A 158 -25.21 -5.77 -8.32
N ILE A 159 -25.65 -4.74 -7.58
CA ILE A 159 -27.07 -4.34 -7.54
C ILE A 159 -27.48 -3.55 -8.80
N TRP A 160 -26.66 -2.58 -9.21
CA TRP A 160 -27.05 -1.67 -10.29
C TRP A 160 -26.69 -2.21 -11.67
N PHE A 161 -25.50 -2.80 -11.80
CA PHE A 161 -25.01 -3.30 -13.08
C PHE A 161 -25.21 -4.80 -13.26
N HIS A 162 -25.75 -5.51 -12.25
CA HIS A 162 -25.94 -6.97 -12.26
C HIS A 162 -24.63 -7.71 -12.61
N TRP A 163 -23.49 -7.12 -12.25
CA TRP A 163 -22.17 -7.61 -12.60
C TRP A 163 -21.34 -7.84 -11.35
N ILE A 164 -20.72 -9.01 -11.30
CA ILE A 164 -19.83 -9.43 -10.22
C ILE A 164 -18.56 -9.98 -10.89
N PRO A 165 -17.36 -9.63 -10.41
CA PRO A 165 -16.13 -10.19 -10.95
C PRO A 165 -16.15 -11.74 -10.88
N PRO A 166 -15.61 -12.44 -11.88
CA PRO A 166 -15.59 -13.90 -11.88
C PRO A 166 -14.93 -14.46 -10.62
N ILE A 167 -15.53 -15.49 -10.01
CA ILE A 167 -15.01 -16.12 -8.80
C ILE A 167 -13.87 -17.09 -9.17
N GLY A 168 -12.82 -17.14 -8.34
CA GLY A 168 -11.62 -17.94 -8.57
C GLY A 168 -10.45 -17.11 -9.11
N TYR A 169 -9.25 -17.66 -9.17
CA TYR A 169 -8.09 -16.97 -9.75
C TYR A 169 -7.87 -17.44 -11.19
N VAL A 170 -7.84 -16.51 -12.14
CA VAL A 170 -7.40 -16.77 -13.51
C VAL A 170 -6.04 -16.10 -13.72
N SER A 171 -5.07 -16.87 -14.17
CA SER A 171 -3.74 -16.36 -14.48
C SER A 171 -3.81 -15.35 -15.64
N PHE A 172 -3.03 -14.27 -15.55
CA PHE A 172 -2.90 -13.28 -16.62
C PHE A 172 -2.53 -13.93 -17.96
N TRP A 173 -1.71 -14.99 -17.93
CA TRP A 173 -1.23 -15.70 -19.12
C TRP A 173 -2.30 -16.58 -19.78
N GLU A 174 -3.35 -16.99 -19.05
CA GLU A 174 -4.44 -17.79 -19.59
C GLU A 174 -5.51 -16.91 -20.23
N SER A 175 -5.92 -15.85 -19.52
CA SER A 175 -6.91 -14.90 -20.03
C SER A 175 -6.68 -13.52 -19.41
N PRO A 176 -5.99 -12.63 -20.15
CA PRO A 176 -5.71 -11.28 -19.66
C PRO A 176 -6.98 -10.49 -19.34
N TRP A 177 -8.05 -10.70 -20.11
CA TRP A 177 -9.31 -10.00 -19.93
C TRP A 177 -10.06 -10.43 -18.66
N LYS A 178 -10.15 -11.74 -18.40
CA LYS A 178 -10.79 -12.27 -17.19
C LYS A 178 -9.98 -11.90 -15.94
N ASN A 179 -8.65 -12.02 -16.02
CA ASN A 179 -7.77 -11.60 -14.94
C ASN A 179 -7.98 -10.11 -14.64
N LEU A 180 -7.94 -9.23 -15.64
CA LEU A 180 -8.15 -7.80 -15.41
C LEU A 180 -9.52 -7.51 -14.79
N GLN A 181 -10.58 -8.20 -15.20
CA GLN A 181 -11.91 -8.07 -14.57
C GLN A 181 -11.90 -8.45 -13.08
N GLN A 182 -11.10 -9.44 -12.69
CA GLN A 182 -10.97 -9.88 -11.29
C GLN A 182 -10.14 -8.91 -10.45
N PHE A 183 -9.05 -8.38 -11.01
CA PHE A 183 -8.09 -7.56 -10.27
C PHE A 183 -8.35 -6.06 -10.35
N LEU A 184 -9.00 -5.55 -11.41
CA LEU A 184 -9.11 -4.11 -11.65
C LEU A 184 -9.87 -3.37 -10.55
N ILE A 185 -11.01 -3.90 -10.09
CA ILE A 185 -11.79 -3.25 -9.02
C ILE A 185 -11.01 -3.29 -7.70
N PRO A 186 -10.55 -4.44 -7.19
CA PRO A 186 -9.72 -4.48 -5.99
C PRO A 186 -8.49 -3.57 -6.09
N ALA A 187 -7.76 -3.62 -7.22
CA ALA A 187 -6.59 -2.78 -7.45
C ALA A 187 -6.93 -1.29 -7.49
N ALA A 188 -8.07 -0.90 -8.06
CA ALA A 188 -8.51 0.49 -8.07
C ALA A 188 -8.87 1.00 -6.67
N VAL A 189 -9.50 0.16 -5.83
CA VAL A 189 -9.83 0.49 -4.44
C VAL A 189 -8.54 0.68 -3.61
N LEU A 190 -7.62 -0.28 -3.68
CA LEU A 190 -6.31 -0.21 -3.02
C LEU A 190 -5.50 0.99 -3.53
N GLY A 191 -5.46 1.16 -4.86
CA GLY A 191 -4.75 2.22 -5.56
C GLY A 191 -5.31 3.61 -5.24
N PHE A 192 -6.62 3.74 -5.06
CA PHE A 192 -7.25 5.00 -4.65
C PHE A 192 -6.77 5.46 -3.27
N ARG A 193 -6.74 4.55 -2.28
CA ARG A 193 -6.19 4.85 -0.94
C ARG A 193 -4.71 5.22 -1.00
N LEU A 194 -3.91 4.45 -1.75
CA LEU A 194 -2.50 4.76 -1.98
C LEU A 194 -2.32 6.12 -2.65
N SER A 195 -3.18 6.44 -3.62
CA SER A 195 -3.10 7.68 -4.39
C SER A 195 -3.30 8.91 -3.50
N ALA A 196 -4.23 8.84 -2.54
CA ALA A 196 -4.53 9.94 -1.64
C ALA A 196 -3.37 10.29 -0.69
N ALA A 197 -2.68 9.28 -0.16
CA ALA A 197 -1.49 9.49 0.65
C ALA A 197 -0.33 10.06 -0.19
N THR A 198 -0.08 9.45 -1.36
CA THR A 198 1.02 9.80 -2.24
C THR A 198 0.84 11.19 -2.87
N MET A 199 -0.37 11.56 -3.27
CA MET A 199 -0.70 12.87 -3.86
C MET A 199 -0.34 14.02 -2.92
N ARG A 200 -0.63 13.89 -1.61
CA ARG A 200 -0.29 14.91 -0.61
C ARG A 200 1.21 15.06 -0.43
N MET A 201 1.94 13.94 -0.42
CA MET A 201 3.41 13.96 -0.37
C MET A 201 3.99 14.61 -1.62
N THR A 202 3.56 14.18 -2.82
CA THR A 202 3.97 14.76 -4.11
C THR A 202 3.67 16.25 -4.18
N ARG A 203 2.52 16.70 -3.67
CA ARG A 203 2.19 18.12 -3.61
C ARG A 203 3.19 18.88 -2.74
N SER A 204 3.51 18.40 -1.54
CA SER A 204 4.49 19.07 -0.65
C SER A 204 5.85 19.18 -1.32
N THR A 205 6.35 18.08 -1.89
CA THR A 205 7.67 18.04 -2.51
C THR A 205 7.74 18.94 -3.75
N VAL A 206 6.70 18.96 -4.59
CA VAL A 206 6.64 19.87 -5.74
C VAL A 206 6.58 21.34 -5.29
N LEU A 207 5.83 21.66 -4.23
CA LEU A 207 5.77 23.02 -3.70
C LEU A 207 7.11 23.49 -3.13
N GLU A 208 7.85 22.61 -2.46
CA GLU A 208 9.20 22.88 -1.96
C GLU A 208 10.14 23.15 -3.14
N VAL A 209 10.17 22.27 -4.14
CA VAL A 209 11.00 22.41 -5.34
C VAL A 209 10.68 23.69 -6.13
N LEU A 210 9.40 24.07 -6.26
CA LEU A 210 9.01 25.30 -6.94
C LEU A 210 9.51 26.58 -6.24
N ARG A 211 9.89 26.50 -4.96
CA ARG A 211 10.43 27.63 -4.18
C ARG A 211 11.95 27.75 -4.26
N GLU A 212 12.62 26.76 -4.83
CA GLU A 212 14.08 26.74 -4.97
C GLU A 212 14.60 27.76 -6.00
N ASP A 213 15.79 28.29 -5.77
CA ASP A 213 16.35 29.39 -6.56
C ASP A 213 16.69 28.97 -7.99
N TYR A 214 17.07 27.71 -8.23
CA TYR A 214 17.35 27.20 -9.58
C TYR A 214 16.09 27.19 -10.46
N VAL A 215 14.91 26.99 -9.87
CA VAL A 215 13.63 27.10 -10.60
C VAL A 215 13.39 28.55 -10.97
N ARG A 216 13.58 29.49 -10.03
CA ARG A 216 13.41 30.94 -10.30
C ARG A 216 14.33 31.44 -11.41
N THR A 217 15.60 31.01 -11.43
CA THR A 217 16.53 31.35 -12.50
C THR A 217 16.10 30.77 -13.85
N ALA A 218 15.58 29.54 -13.86
CA ALA A 218 15.07 28.92 -15.09
C ALA A 218 13.86 29.68 -15.69
N TRP A 219 13.00 30.28 -14.85
CA TRP A 219 11.90 31.15 -15.31
C TRP A 219 12.36 32.50 -15.85
N CYS A 220 13.49 33.02 -15.37
CA CYS A 220 14.06 34.30 -15.83
C CYS A 220 14.97 34.17 -17.06
N SER A 221 15.52 32.98 -17.32
CA SER A 221 16.33 32.72 -18.50
C SER A 221 15.47 32.74 -19.77
N PRO A 222 15.94 33.33 -20.89
CA PRO A 222 15.18 33.39 -22.14
C PRO A 222 15.11 31.99 -22.78
N ALA A 223 14.19 31.16 -22.28
CA ALA A 223 13.88 29.85 -22.86
C ALA A 223 13.01 30.00 -24.13
N PRO A 224 13.11 29.06 -25.09
CA PRO A 224 12.39 29.12 -26.36
C PRO A 224 10.87 29.24 -26.21
N SER A 225 10.27 29.98 -27.14
CA SER A 225 8.92 30.58 -27.08
C SER A 225 7.72 29.63 -26.97
N SER A 226 7.89 28.31 -26.98
CA SER A 226 6.78 27.34 -26.86
C SER A 226 6.20 27.23 -25.44
N TRP A 227 6.97 27.62 -24.41
CA TRP A 227 6.53 27.61 -23.00
C TRP A 227 5.96 28.95 -22.50
N ARG A 228 5.94 29.99 -23.34
CA ARG A 228 5.56 31.35 -22.94
C ARG A 228 4.04 31.58 -22.79
N ARG A 229 3.19 30.59 -23.06
CA ARG A 229 1.74 30.78 -23.20
C ARG A 229 0.88 30.54 -21.95
N SER A 230 1.39 30.03 -20.83
CA SER A 230 0.53 29.72 -19.67
C SER A 230 0.77 30.54 -18.40
N SER A 231 1.90 31.24 -18.25
CA SER A 231 2.18 32.06 -17.08
C SER A 231 2.02 33.55 -17.37
N ARG A 232 0.77 34.01 -17.42
CA ARG A 232 0.53 35.36 -16.90
C ARG A 232 1.04 35.36 -15.47
N CYS A 233 2.06 36.17 -15.21
CA CYS A 233 2.43 36.59 -13.87
C CYS A 233 1.23 37.32 -13.23
N ARG A 234 0.22 36.58 -12.81
CA ARG A 234 -0.89 37.06 -12.00
C ARG A 234 -0.81 36.30 -10.68
N GLY A 235 -0.41 37.01 -9.63
CA GLY A 235 -0.81 36.63 -8.27
C GLY A 235 0.28 36.22 -7.28
N TRP A 236 1.57 36.15 -7.62
CA TRP A 236 2.63 35.97 -6.61
C TRP A 236 3.03 37.30 -5.96
N GLY A 237 2.03 38.09 -5.58
CA GLY A 237 2.14 39.34 -4.83
C GLY A 237 1.62 39.15 -3.41
N GLY A 238 2.18 38.20 -2.67
CA GLY A 238 1.96 38.08 -1.23
C GLY A 238 2.73 39.19 -0.52
N SER A 239 2.00 40.05 0.19
CA SER A 239 2.35 41.33 0.83
C SER A 239 3.43 41.30 1.93
N ARG A 240 4.38 40.34 1.91
CA ARG A 240 5.40 40.15 2.96
C ARG A 240 6.84 40.38 2.50
N TRP A 241 7.07 41.22 1.49
CA TRP A 241 8.44 41.50 1.00
C TRP A 241 8.68 42.97 0.62
N ARG A 242 8.04 43.91 1.35
CA ARG A 242 8.27 45.36 1.16
C ARG A 242 9.27 45.98 2.13
N GLN A 243 10.04 45.19 2.90
CA GLN A 243 10.92 45.71 3.95
C GLN A 243 12.42 45.38 3.82
N SER A 244 12.90 44.67 2.79
CA SER A 244 14.35 44.53 2.56
C SER A 244 14.82 45.11 1.22
N SER A 245 14.18 46.19 0.79
CA SER A 245 14.51 46.91 -0.44
C SER A 245 15.61 47.94 -0.19
N SER A 246 16.88 47.54 -0.18
CA SER A 246 17.99 48.51 -0.35
C SER A 246 19.33 47.93 -0.81
N ALA A 247 19.43 46.66 -1.21
CA ALA A 247 20.65 46.18 -1.86
C ALA A 247 20.35 45.05 -2.84
N THR A 248 20.91 45.16 -4.05
CA THR A 248 21.09 44.06 -5.01
C THR A 248 19.95 43.76 -6.00
N ILE A 249 19.47 44.77 -6.74
CA ILE A 249 18.94 44.54 -8.10
C ILE A 249 19.44 45.67 -9.01
N ARG A 250 20.65 45.51 -9.55
CA ARG A 250 21.20 46.40 -10.59
C ARG A 250 21.96 45.59 -11.66
N LEU A 251 21.39 44.47 -12.10
CA LEU A 251 21.92 43.68 -13.22
C LEU A 251 20.76 43.22 -14.09
N CYS A 252 20.27 44.13 -14.93
CA CYS A 252 19.52 43.89 -16.15
C CYS A 252 19.14 45.25 -16.74
N ARG A 253 20.08 45.91 -17.43
CA ARG A 253 19.75 46.93 -18.43
C ARG A 253 20.18 46.38 -19.79
N PRO A 254 19.31 46.44 -20.82
CA PRO A 254 19.67 46.01 -22.16
C PRO A 254 20.53 47.07 -22.84
N THR A 255 21.54 46.63 -23.57
CA THR A 255 22.11 47.33 -24.73
C THR A 255 21.68 46.58 -25.97
#